data_AF-W0I399-F1
#
_entry.id   AF-W0I399-F1
#
_cell.length_a   1.000
_cell.length_b   1.000
_cell.length_c   1.000
_cell.angle_alpha   90.00
_cell.angle_beta   90.00
_cell.angle_gamma   90.00
#
_symmetry.space_group_name_H-M   'P 1'
#
loop_
_entity.id
_entity.type
_entity.pdbx_description
1 polymer ?
#
loop_
_entity_poly.entity_id
_entity_poly.type
_entity_poly.pdbx_seq_one_letter_code
_entity_poly.pdbx_strand_id
1 'polypeptide(L)'
;MGVSEIFQEYFVNPIKYNTGYNVVNTLTYAIILGIAALAVYKILKRLGIKYDNAFFRALIPYMIFGAFTRALTDATIYPRTYLTVTPGIYVLTFAITFTALLITHKLFEDWRKVFLYFGWALVGFDFVMLLTHLDKVHFTWIVLKYFIPAVIIAEGIIYLMTKKIELVRENSYLFYAHFYDATTTFVGIQFMGYWEQHVLPRFLINLTGTAAVMYLLKFVTLMIVLYLMKELQETESDKELMDFIKTVVFILGFAPGTRNLLRMLMGV
;
A
#
# COMPACT_ATOMS: atom_id res chain seq x y z
N MET A 1 24.18 23.99 -4.87
CA MET A 1 22.87 23.68 -5.48
C MET A 1 21.81 24.53 -4.80
N GLY A 2 20.99 25.23 -5.58
CA GLY A 2 19.84 25.96 -5.05
C GLY A 2 18.72 25.02 -4.59
N VAL A 3 17.81 25.49 -3.73
CA VAL A 3 16.65 24.71 -3.26
C VAL A 3 15.79 24.19 -4.43
N SER A 4 15.63 25.01 -5.47
CA SER A 4 14.91 24.62 -6.70
C SER A 4 15.60 23.49 -7.46
N GLU A 5 16.94 23.46 -7.48
CA GLU A 5 17.71 22.43 -8.17
C GLU A 5 17.64 21.09 -7.42
N ILE A 6 17.76 21.13 -6.09
CA ILE A 6 17.58 19.96 -5.22
C ILE A 6 16.18 19.37 -5.41
N PHE A 7 15.15 20.23 -5.44
CA PHE A 7 13.78 19.78 -5.65
C PHE A 7 13.62 19.13 -7.04
N GLN A 8 14.13 19.78 -8.08
CA GLN A 8 14.07 19.26 -9.44
C GLN A 8 14.80 17.92 -9.57
N GLU A 9 15.99 17.79 -9.00
CA GLU A 9 16.83 16.60 -9.09
C GLU A 9 16.26 15.41 -8.31
N TYR A 10 15.87 15.61 -7.05
CA TYR A 10 15.50 14.49 -6.18
C TYR A 10 14.01 14.15 -6.19
N PHE A 11 13.13 15.07 -6.60
CA PHE A 11 11.68 14.86 -6.56
C PHE A 11 11.03 14.89 -7.94
N VAL A 12 11.36 15.85 -8.80
CA VAL A 12 10.69 16.00 -10.11
C VAL A 12 11.26 15.05 -11.17
N ASN A 13 12.58 15.02 -11.32
CA ASN A 13 13.27 14.19 -12.32
C ASN A 13 12.97 12.69 -12.17
N PRO A 14 12.94 12.10 -10.95
CA PRO A 14 12.61 10.69 -10.81
C PRO A 14 11.20 10.32 -11.27
N ILE A 15 10.24 11.24 -11.09
CA ILE A 15 8.86 11.07 -11.58
C ILE A 15 8.81 11.24 -13.09
N LYS A 16 9.48 12.28 -13.62
CA LYS A 16 9.49 12.61 -15.05
C LYS A 16 10.14 11.51 -15.88
N TYR A 17 11.30 11.01 -15.45
CA TYR A 17 12.11 10.03 -16.18
C TYR A 17 11.93 8.58 -15.69
N ASN A 18 11.05 8.35 -14.71
CA ASN A 18 10.70 7.02 -14.19
C ASN A 18 11.92 6.23 -13.66
N THR A 19 12.88 6.89 -13.03
CA THR A 19 14.15 6.29 -12.54
C THR A 19 14.01 5.60 -11.18
N GLY A 20 12.80 5.51 -10.64
CA GLY A 20 12.53 5.01 -9.28
C GLY A 20 12.93 5.98 -8.17
N TYR A 21 12.84 5.53 -6.93
CA TYR A 21 13.17 6.34 -5.75
C TYR A 21 14.68 6.43 -5.52
N ASN A 22 15.10 7.53 -4.88
CA ASN A 22 16.45 7.74 -4.37
C ASN A 22 16.41 7.86 -2.84
N VAL A 23 17.57 7.90 -2.18
CA VAL A 23 17.63 7.93 -0.72
C VAL A 23 16.93 9.17 -0.15
N VAL A 24 17.13 10.34 -0.77
CA VAL A 24 16.57 11.62 -0.32
C VAL A 24 15.05 11.60 -0.36
N ASN A 25 14.45 11.23 -1.50
CA ASN A 25 13.00 11.21 -1.62
C ASN A 25 12.37 10.06 -0.81
N THR A 26 13.04 8.91 -0.66
CA THR A 26 12.57 7.81 0.17
C THR A 26 12.44 8.24 1.63
N LEU A 27 13.50 8.84 2.19
CA LEU A 27 13.51 9.32 3.57
C LEU A 27 12.51 10.48 3.76
N THR A 28 12.45 11.40 2.80
CA THR A 28 11.51 12.54 2.87
C THR A 28 10.06 12.06 2.89
N TYR A 29 9.68 11.15 2.00
CA TYR A 29 8.33 10.61 1.96
C TYR A 29 7.99 9.77 3.21
N ALA A 30 8.96 9.04 3.77
CA ALA A 30 8.77 8.33 5.03
C ALA A 30 8.49 9.28 6.20
N ILE A 31 9.22 10.39 6.31
CA ILE A 31 9.01 11.43 7.34
C ILE A 31 7.63 12.09 7.15
N ILE A 32 7.29 12.47 5.92
CA ILE A 32 5.98 13.07 5.60
C ILE A 32 4.84 12.12 5.98
N LEU A 33 4.97 10.83 5.65
CA LEU A 33 3.98 9.82 6.00
C LEU A 33 3.82 9.69 7.53
N GLY A 34 4.93 9.66 8.28
CA GLY A 34 4.89 9.58 9.74
C GLY A 34 4.17 10.79 10.37
N ILE A 35 4.51 12.01 9.92
CA ILE A 35 3.85 13.24 10.40
C ILE A 35 2.37 13.24 10.02
N ALA A 36 2.04 12.88 8.78
CA ALA A 36 0.66 12.82 8.31
C ALA A 36 -0.16 11.79 9.10
N ALA A 37 0.39 10.60 9.36
CA ALA A 37 -0.24 9.57 10.17
C ALA A 37 -0.56 10.08 11.59
N LEU A 38 0.40 10.74 12.25
CA LEU A 38 0.18 11.34 13.58
C LEU A 38 -0.87 12.45 13.56
N ALA A 39 -0.90 13.28 12.51
CA ALA A 39 -1.91 14.32 12.34
C ALA A 39 -3.31 13.72 12.17
N VAL A 40 -3.45 12.70 11.32
CA VAL A 40 -4.70 11.97 11.10
C VAL A 40 -5.17 11.30 12.38
N TYR A 41 -4.30 10.61 13.11
CA TYR A 41 -4.61 10.02 14.41
C TYR A 41 -5.18 11.05 15.39
N LYS A 42 -4.54 12.22 15.50
CA LYS A 42 -5.03 13.29 16.38
C LYS A 42 -6.41 13.82 15.96
N ILE A 43 -6.66 13.97 14.66
CA ILE A 43 -7.96 14.43 14.15
C ILE A 43 -9.04 13.39 14.43
N LEU A 44 -8.80 12.14 14.08
CA LEU A 44 -9.77 11.05 14.26
C LEU A 44 -10.07 10.82 15.76
N LYS A 45 -9.07 10.95 16.64
CA LYS A 45 -9.26 10.93 18.10
C LYS A 45 -10.16 12.08 18.57
N ARG A 46 -9.95 13.31 18.07
CA ARG A 46 -10.82 14.47 18.39
C ARG A 46 -12.25 14.30 17.89
N LEU A 47 -12.44 13.59 16.80
CA LEU A 47 -13.77 13.29 16.23
C LEU A 47 -14.47 12.13 16.94
N GLY A 48 -13.81 11.45 17.90
CA GLY A 48 -14.37 10.28 18.58
C GLY A 48 -14.49 9.04 17.69
N ILE A 49 -13.77 9.01 16.56
CA ILE A 49 -13.80 7.88 15.62
C ILE A 49 -12.93 6.75 16.18
N LYS A 50 -13.57 5.63 16.50
CA LYS A 50 -12.87 4.41 16.98
C LYS A 50 -12.25 3.63 15.80
N TYR A 51 -11.00 3.23 15.95
CA TYR A 51 -10.22 2.42 14.99
C TYR A 51 -10.46 0.91 15.17
N ASP A 52 -11.71 0.49 15.17
CA ASP A 52 -12.05 -0.92 15.32
C ASP A 52 -12.03 -1.68 13.98
N ASN A 53 -12.23 -2.99 14.05
CA ASN A 53 -12.34 -3.86 12.88
C ASN A 53 -13.44 -3.40 11.89
N ALA A 54 -14.47 -2.69 12.35
CA ALA A 54 -15.53 -2.21 11.47
C ALA A 54 -15.06 -0.98 10.67
N PHE A 55 -14.35 -0.05 11.31
CA PHE A 55 -13.71 1.06 10.61
C PHE A 55 -12.65 0.57 9.61
N PHE A 56 -11.83 -0.41 10.00
CA PHE A 56 -10.86 -1.03 9.10
C PHE A 56 -11.54 -1.64 7.87
N ARG A 57 -12.62 -2.41 8.04
CA ARG A 57 -13.41 -2.95 6.91
C ARG A 57 -13.99 -1.84 6.03
N ALA A 58 -14.45 -0.74 6.63
CA ALA A 58 -14.99 0.39 5.89
C ALA A 58 -13.92 1.13 5.05
N LEU A 59 -12.63 1.02 5.42
CA LEU A 59 -11.51 1.58 4.66
C LEU A 59 -11.07 0.71 3.47
N ILE A 60 -11.32 -0.61 3.49
CA ILE A 60 -10.82 -1.55 2.45
C ILE A 60 -11.14 -1.07 1.02
N PRO A 61 -12.37 -0.63 0.68
CA PRO A 61 -12.66 -0.24 -0.69
C PRO A 61 -11.83 0.96 -1.16
N TYR A 62 -11.46 1.87 -0.25
CA TYR A 62 -10.60 3.00 -0.56
C TYR A 62 -9.14 2.59 -0.81
N MET A 63 -8.67 1.55 -0.10
CA MET A 63 -7.35 0.95 -0.36
C MET A 63 -7.31 0.32 -1.75
N ILE A 64 -8.37 -0.41 -2.12
CA ILE A 64 -8.53 -1.01 -3.44
C ILE A 64 -8.64 0.07 -4.51
N PHE A 65 -9.46 1.11 -4.28
CA PHE A 65 -9.63 2.23 -5.20
C PHE A 65 -8.30 2.91 -5.52
N GLY A 66 -7.53 3.31 -4.50
CA GLY A 66 -6.23 3.95 -4.73
C GLY A 66 -5.25 3.06 -5.52
N ALA A 67 -5.20 1.76 -5.19
CA ALA A 67 -4.38 0.79 -5.91
C ALA A 67 -4.85 0.58 -7.35
N PHE A 68 -6.17 0.51 -7.57
CA PHE A 68 -6.77 0.23 -8.86
C PHE A 68 -6.68 1.45 -9.79
N THR A 69 -7.05 2.65 -9.34
CA THR A 69 -6.84 3.91 -10.08
C THR A 69 -5.38 4.05 -10.51
N ARG A 70 -4.44 3.71 -9.62
CA ARG A 70 -3.01 3.75 -9.94
C ARG A 70 -2.65 2.72 -11.02
N ALA A 71 -3.18 1.51 -10.95
CA ALA A 71 -2.95 0.48 -11.98
C ALA A 71 -3.59 0.86 -13.34
N LEU A 72 -4.77 1.47 -13.34
CA LEU A 72 -5.42 2.01 -14.55
C LEU A 72 -4.62 3.17 -15.17
N THR A 73 -3.91 3.94 -14.35
CA THR A 73 -2.96 4.95 -14.84
C THR A 73 -1.72 4.30 -15.48
N ASP A 74 -1.21 3.20 -14.90
CA ASP A 74 -0.15 2.40 -15.55
C ASP A 74 -0.63 1.83 -16.90
N ALA A 75 -1.91 1.46 -17.00
CA ALA A 75 -2.54 0.99 -18.22
C ALA A 75 -2.92 2.09 -19.24
N THR A 76 -2.56 3.35 -19.00
CA THR A 76 -2.90 4.51 -19.86
C THR A 76 -4.41 4.76 -20.05
N ILE A 77 -5.25 4.14 -19.21
CA ILE A 77 -6.70 4.40 -19.16
C ILE A 77 -6.93 5.80 -18.58
N TYR A 78 -6.30 6.07 -17.43
CA TYR A 78 -6.21 7.43 -16.90
C TYR A 78 -4.93 8.14 -17.38
N PRO A 79 -4.97 9.46 -17.60
CA PRO A 79 -3.80 10.21 -18.02
C PRO A 79 -2.72 10.18 -16.95
N ARG A 80 -1.46 10.02 -17.38
CA ARG A 80 -0.30 10.07 -16.51
C ARG A 80 0.01 11.52 -16.13
N THR A 81 -0.34 11.92 -14.91
CA THR A 81 -0.14 13.26 -14.35
C THR A 81 0.55 13.13 -12.99
N TYR A 82 1.05 14.25 -12.44
CA TYR A 82 1.62 14.25 -11.09
C TYR A 82 0.63 13.77 -10.01
N LEU A 83 -0.68 13.89 -10.22
CA LEU A 83 -1.71 13.44 -9.28
C LEU A 83 -2.09 11.96 -9.44
N THR A 84 -1.87 11.37 -10.60
CA THR A 84 -2.25 9.97 -10.89
C THR A 84 -1.08 8.99 -10.75
N VAL A 85 0.15 9.50 -10.60
CA VAL A 85 1.35 8.72 -10.27
C VAL A 85 1.78 8.93 -8.82
N THR A 86 2.65 8.06 -8.32
CA THR A 86 3.18 8.15 -6.96
C THR A 86 4.21 9.28 -6.82
N PRO A 87 4.22 10.05 -5.72
CA PRO A 87 3.35 9.91 -4.54
C PRO A 87 1.98 10.60 -4.66
N GLY A 88 1.71 11.39 -5.71
CA GLY A 88 0.49 12.21 -5.83
C GLY A 88 -0.82 11.43 -5.76
N ILE A 89 -0.87 10.20 -6.29
CA ILE A 89 -2.07 9.35 -6.20
C ILE A 89 -2.44 9.03 -4.74
N TYR A 90 -1.45 8.90 -3.86
CA TYR A 90 -1.69 8.62 -2.45
C TYR A 90 -2.28 9.85 -1.75
N VAL A 91 -1.83 11.05 -2.13
CA VAL A 91 -2.40 12.32 -1.66
C VAL A 91 -3.83 12.48 -2.16
N LEU A 92 -4.09 12.19 -3.44
CA LEU A 92 -5.43 12.26 -4.02
C LEU A 92 -6.39 11.26 -3.35
N THR A 93 -5.96 9.99 -3.22
CA THR A 93 -6.74 8.93 -2.57
C THR A 93 -7.02 9.30 -1.12
N PHE A 94 -6.02 9.81 -0.39
CA PHE A 94 -6.19 10.29 0.98
C PHE A 94 -7.20 11.44 1.05
N ALA A 95 -7.09 12.46 0.18
CA ALA A 95 -8.00 13.59 0.17
C ALA A 95 -9.45 13.15 -0.07
N ILE A 96 -9.68 12.26 -1.03
CA ILE A 96 -11.01 11.69 -1.32
C ILE A 96 -11.52 10.90 -0.12
N THR A 97 -10.71 9.97 0.40
CA THR A 97 -11.07 9.08 1.52
C THR A 97 -11.36 9.87 2.78
N PHE A 98 -10.48 10.82 3.13
CA PHE A 98 -10.62 11.63 4.33
C PHE A 98 -11.80 12.58 4.24
N THR A 99 -12.02 13.22 3.08
CA THR A 99 -13.19 14.07 2.87
C THR A 99 -14.48 13.26 2.95
N ALA A 100 -14.53 12.09 2.30
CA ALA A 100 -15.66 11.19 2.40
C ALA A 100 -15.93 10.78 3.85
N LEU A 101 -14.90 10.47 4.63
CA LEU A 101 -15.02 10.14 6.05
C LEU A 101 -15.60 11.30 6.86
N LEU A 102 -15.11 12.53 6.66
CA LEU A 102 -15.61 13.70 7.37
C LEU A 102 -17.08 13.99 7.03
N ILE A 103 -17.44 13.89 5.75
CA ILE A 103 -18.81 14.11 5.28
C ILE A 103 -19.74 13.03 5.85
N THR A 104 -19.39 11.75 5.72
CA THR A 104 -20.26 10.67 6.17
C THR A 104 -20.42 10.69 7.68
N HIS A 105 -19.33 10.88 8.42
CA HIS A 105 -19.33 10.97 9.89
C HIS A 105 -20.20 12.13 10.39
N LYS A 106 -20.25 13.25 9.67
CA LYS A 106 -21.04 14.43 10.05
C LYS A 106 -22.53 14.30 9.71
N LEU A 107 -22.87 13.62 8.60
CA LEU A 107 -24.21 13.69 8.01
C LEU A 107 -25.09 12.46 8.24
N PHE A 108 -24.51 11.30 8.60
CA PHE A 108 -25.27 10.04 8.69
C PHE A 108 -25.09 9.38 10.05
N GLU A 109 -26.16 8.80 10.59
CA GLU A 109 -26.12 7.99 11.81
C GLU A 109 -25.26 6.73 11.59
N ASP A 110 -25.53 5.98 10.52
CA ASP A 110 -24.73 4.83 10.09
C ASP A 110 -23.64 5.25 9.08
N TRP A 111 -22.79 6.19 9.51
CA TRP A 111 -21.74 6.74 8.67
C TRP A 111 -20.77 5.69 8.13
N ARG A 112 -20.50 4.62 8.88
CA ARG A 112 -19.57 3.55 8.49
C ARG A 112 -20.08 2.79 7.28
N LYS A 113 -21.38 2.47 7.25
CA LYS A 113 -22.01 1.79 6.13
C LYS A 113 -22.04 2.68 4.88
N VAL A 114 -22.40 3.95 5.04
CA VAL A 114 -22.40 4.92 3.93
C VAL A 114 -20.98 5.12 3.38
N PHE A 115 -20.00 5.26 4.26
CA PHE A 115 -18.57 5.35 3.90
C PHE A 115 -18.09 4.12 3.13
N LEU A 116 -18.41 2.91 3.62
CA LEU A 116 -18.07 1.65 2.95
C LEU A 116 -18.65 1.59 1.53
N TYR A 117 -19.94 1.89 1.35
CA TYR A 117 -20.58 1.83 0.03
C TYR A 117 -20.09 2.93 -0.91
N PHE A 118 -19.79 4.12 -0.40
CA PHE A 118 -19.17 5.16 -1.22
C PHE A 118 -17.80 4.71 -1.75
N GLY A 119 -16.97 4.11 -0.90
CA GLY A 119 -15.71 3.51 -1.34
C GLY A 119 -15.90 2.44 -2.42
N TRP A 120 -16.88 1.54 -2.28
CA TRP A 120 -17.19 0.55 -3.32
C TRP A 120 -17.73 1.17 -4.61
N ALA A 121 -18.47 2.28 -4.53
CA ALA A 121 -18.91 3.02 -5.71
C ALA A 121 -17.72 3.59 -6.50
N LEU A 122 -16.68 4.07 -5.81
CA LEU A 122 -15.43 4.51 -6.45
C LEU A 122 -14.70 3.35 -7.15
N VAL A 123 -14.61 2.18 -6.50
CA VAL A 123 -14.05 0.97 -7.14
C VAL A 123 -14.89 0.55 -8.34
N GLY A 124 -16.22 0.63 -8.24
CA GLY A 124 -17.13 0.36 -9.35
C GLY A 124 -16.92 1.31 -10.53
N PHE A 125 -16.65 2.58 -10.26
CA PHE A 125 -16.28 3.56 -11.29
C PHE A 125 -14.98 3.17 -12.02
N ASP A 126 -13.93 2.82 -11.27
CA ASP A 126 -12.68 2.32 -11.87
C ASP A 126 -12.90 1.03 -12.69
N PHE A 127 -13.78 0.15 -12.23
CA PHE A 127 -14.13 -1.05 -12.98
C PHE A 127 -14.85 -0.73 -14.29
N VAL A 128 -15.79 0.21 -14.28
CA VAL A 128 -16.44 0.70 -15.52
C VAL A 128 -15.42 1.34 -16.45
N MET A 129 -14.46 2.11 -15.92
CA MET A 129 -13.39 2.70 -16.72
C MET A 129 -12.50 1.63 -17.38
N LEU A 130 -12.21 0.53 -16.68
CA LEU A 130 -11.52 -0.62 -17.27
C LEU A 130 -12.35 -1.28 -18.39
N LEU A 131 -13.63 -1.56 -18.14
CA LEU A 131 -14.50 -2.23 -19.12
C LEU A 131 -14.73 -1.41 -20.39
N THR A 132 -14.72 -0.08 -20.28
CA THR A 132 -14.89 0.84 -21.42
C THR A 132 -13.61 1.07 -22.22
N HIS A 133 -12.45 0.64 -21.71
CA HIS A 133 -11.13 0.84 -22.33
C HIS A 133 -10.32 -0.48 -22.41
N LEU A 134 -11.00 -1.61 -22.64
CA LEU A 134 -10.35 -2.92 -22.73
C LEU A 134 -9.35 -3.01 -23.89
N ASP A 135 -9.49 -2.16 -24.90
CA ASP A 135 -8.56 -2.01 -26.03
C ASP A 135 -7.16 -1.55 -25.60
N LYS A 136 -7.03 -0.89 -24.44
CA LYS A 136 -5.75 -0.44 -23.89
C LYS A 136 -5.02 -1.50 -23.06
N VAL A 137 -5.62 -2.66 -22.83
CA VAL A 137 -5.16 -3.66 -21.87
C VAL A 137 -4.93 -5.00 -22.55
N HIS A 138 -3.79 -5.64 -22.28
CA HIS A 138 -3.48 -6.98 -22.76
C HIS A 138 -3.38 -7.94 -21.58
N PHE A 139 -4.50 -8.60 -21.27
CA PHE A 139 -4.56 -9.44 -20.09
C PHE A 139 -3.56 -10.59 -20.12
N THR A 140 -2.66 -10.60 -19.14
CA THR A 140 -1.51 -11.51 -19.06
C THR A 140 -1.78 -12.57 -17.98
N TRP A 141 -2.67 -13.51 -18.30
CA TRP A 141 -3.11 -14.55 -17.35
C TRP A 141 -1.99 -15.49 -16.87
N ILE A 142 -0.87 -15.55 -17.58
CA ILE A 142 0.32 -16.32 -17.18
C ILE A 142 0.86 -15.86 -15.82
N VAL A 143 0.59 -14.62 -15.40
CA VAL A 143 0.89 -14.12 -14.04
C VAL A 143 0.33 -15.05 -12.98
N LEU A 144 -0.90 -15.54 -13.15
CA LEU A 144 -1.56 -16.40 -12.16
C LEU A 144 -0.86 -17.76 -11.99
N LYS A 145 -0.22 -18.29 -13.04
CA LYS A 145 0.57 -19.53 -12.98
C LYS A 145 1.68 -19.43 -11.93
N TYR A 146 2.30 -18.26 -11.81
CA TYR A 146 3.40 -18.02 -10.86
C TYR A 146 2.91 -17.45 -9.54
N PHE A 147 1.93 -16.54 -9.59
CA PHE A 147 1.38 -15.88 -8.42
C PHE A 147 0.64 -16.83 -7.47
N ILE A 148 -0.26 -17.69 -7.99
CA ILE A 148 -1.09 -18.55 -7.13
C ILE A 148 -0.23 -19.53 -6.31
N PRO A 149 0.71 -20.30 -6.89
CA PRO A 149 1.56 -21.18 -6.09
C PRO A 149 2.44 -20.40 -5.10
N ALA A 150 3.02 -19.27 -5.53
CA ALA A 150 3.90 -18.48 -4.68
C ALA A 150 3.17 -17.88 -3.47
N VAL A 151 1.96 -17.34 -3.66
CA VAL A 151 1.18 -16.77 -2.57
C VAL A 151 0.69 -17.87 -1.62
N ILE A 152 0.26 -19.03 -2.13
CA ILE A 152 -0.14 -20.16 -1.28
C ILE A 152 1.02 -20.60 -0.37
N ILE A 153 2.23 -20.71 -0.92
CA ILE A 153 3.43 -21.06 -0.14
C ILE A 153 3.75 -19.96 0.88
N ALA A 154 3.78 -18.70 0.45
CA ALA A 154 4.10 -17.56 1.31
C ALA A 154 3.13 -17.44 2.50
N GLU A 155 1.83 -17.47 2.23
CA GLU A 155 0.77 -17.40 3.25
C GLU A 155 0.76 -18.65 4.13
N GLY A 156 1.03 -19.83 3.56
CA GLY A 156 1.19 -21.09 4.30
C GLY A 156 2.35 -21.03 5.30
N ILE A 157 3.49 -20.44 4.92
CA ILE A 157 4.63 -20.21 5.82
C ILE A 157 4.23 -19.26 6.95
N ILE A 158 3.55 -18.15 6.66
CA ILE A 158 3.05 -17.23 7.70
C ILE A 158 2.10 -17.95 8.64
N TYR A 159 1.15 -18.73 8.13
CA TYR A 159 0.25 -19.54 8.95
C TYR A 159 1.02 -20.47 9.89
N LEU A 160 2.05 -21.19 9.42
CA LEU A 160 2.89 -22.03 10.27
C LEU A 160 3.64 -21.21 11.32
N MET A 161 4.11 -20.01 10.98
CA MET A 161 4.77 -19.10 11.93
C MET A 161 3.83 -18.60 13.02
N THR A 162 2.53 -18.40 12.74
CA THR A 162 1.54 -18.04 13.80
C THR A 162 1.45 -19.09 14.91
N LYS A 163 1.81 -20.35 14.62
CA LYS A 163 1.81 -21.42 15.62
C LYS A 163 3.03 -21.37 16.55
N LYS A 164 4.11 -20.73 16.12
CA LYS A 164 5.42 -20.73 16.82
C LYS A 164 5.80 -19.36 17.39
N ILE A 165 5.42 -18.27 16.75
CA ILE A 165 5.85 -16.91 17.08
C ILE A 165 4.62 -16.09 17.49
N GLU A 166 4.54 -15.73 18.77
CA GLU A 166 3.41 -14.97 19.33
C GLU A 166 3.21 -13.62 18.62
N LEU A 167 4.28 -12.89 18.36
CA LEU A 167 4.22 -11.59 17.68
C LEU A 167 3.61 -11.69 16.28
N VAL A 168 3.89 -12.79 15.56
CA VAL A 168 3.29 -13.09 14.25
C VAL A 168 1.83 -13.48 14.40
N ARG A 169 1.49 -14.28 15.43
CA ARG A 169 0.10 -14.71 15.69
C ARG A 169 -0.82 -13.51 15.93
N GLU A 170 -0.43 -12.59 16.81
CA GLU A 170 -1.21 -11.41 17.18
C GLU A 170 -1.35 -10.38 16.07
N ASN A 171 -0.43 -10.39 15.09
CA ASN A 171 -0.37 -9.40 14.02
C ASN A 171 -0.40 -10.05 12.62
N SER A 172 -0.96 -11.26 12.52
CA SER A 172 -0.88 -12.12 11.33
C SER A 172 -1.38 -11.44 10.05
N TYR A 173 -2.43 -10.63 10.14
CA TYR A 173 -2.98 -9.85 9.02
C TYR A 173 -1.96 -8.88 8.39
N LEU A 174 -1.00 -8.35 9.15
CA LEU A 174 0.08 -7.53 8.61
C LEU A 174 1.07 -8.36 7.82
N PHE A 175 1.44 -9.53 8.35
CA PHE A 175 2.34 -10.46 7.66
C PHE A 175 1.72 -10.94 6.36
N TYR A 176 0.45 -11.34 6.36
CA TYR A 176 -0.29 -11.72 5.15
C TYR A 176 -0.30 -10.59 4.09
N ALA A 177 -0.60 -9.34 4.49
CA ALA A 177 -0.61 -8.22 3.55
C ALA A 177 0.78 -7.93 2.93
N HIS A 178 1.85 -8.01 3.72
CA HIS A 178 3.21 -7.74 3.23
C HIS A 178 3.83 -8.92 2.48
N PHE A 179 3.45 -10.15 2.81
CA PHE A 179 3.87 -11.34 2.06
C PHE A 179 3.15 -11.42 0.72
N TYR A 180 1.86 -11.05 0.67
CA TYR A 180 1.16 -10.78 -0.59
C TYR A 180 1.90 -9.77 -1.47
N ASP A 181 2.28 -8.60 -0.92
CA ASP A 181 3.08 -7.60 -1.64
C ASP A 181 4.41 -8.18 -2.14
N ALA A 182 5.17 -8.84 -1.26
CA ALA A 182 6.43 -9.49 -1.61
C ALA A 182 6.24 -10.53 -2.72
N THR A 183 5.14 -11.28 -2.72
CA THR A 183 4.81 -12.22 -3.80
C THR A 183 4.59 -11.51 -5.12
N THR A 184 3.89 -10.38 -5.14
CA THR A 184 3.71 -9.63 -6.38
C THR A 184 5.02 -9.07 -6.91
N THR A 185 5.92 -8.57 -6.05
CA THR A 185 7.26 -8.13 -6.43
C THR A 185 8.12 -9.30 -6.94
N PHE A 186 8.09 -10.44 -6.24
CA PHE A 186 8.81 -11.65 -6.64
C PHE A 186 8.39 -12.11 -8.03
N VAL A 187 7.08 -12.25 -8.26
CA VAL A 187 6.55 -12.70 -9.55
C VAL A 187 6.83 -11.70 -10.65
N GLY A 188 6.63 -10.41 -10.36
CA GLY A 188 6.85 -9.33 -11.32
C GLY A 188 8.29 -9.32 -11.83
N ILE A 189 9.26 -9.36 -10.92
CA ILE A 189 10.68 -9.27 -11.30
C ILE A 189 11.19 -10.59 -11.87
N GLN A 190 10.88 -11.72 -11.23
CA GLN A 190 11.48 -13.00 -11.59
C GLN A 190 10.94 -13.58 -12.89
N PHE A 191 9.66 -13.33 -13.21
CA PHE A 191 8.99 -13.98 -14.33
C PHE A 191 8.38 -13.02 -15.35
N MET A 192 8.06 -11.78 -14.96
CA MET A 192 7.30 -10.85 -15.81
C MET A 192 8.14 -9.65 -16.31
N GLY A 193 9.45 -9.61 -16.01
CA GLY A 193 10.37 -8.59 -16.53
C GLY A 193 10.22 -7.20 -15.89
N TYR A 194 9.56 -7.10 -14.73
CA TYR A 194 9.46 -5.83 -13.99
C TYR A 194 10.75 -5.51 -13.24
N TRP A 195 10.81 -4.27 -12.74
CA TRP A 195 11.94 -3.75 -12.01
C TRP A 195 11.53 -3.02 -10.73
N GLU A 196 12.35 -3.17 -9.69
CA GLU A 196 12.10 -2.61 -8.36
C GLU A 196 12.48 -1.12 -8.27
N GLN A 197 11.52 -0.29 -7.85
CA GLN A 197 11.67 1.16 -7.78
C GLN A 197 12.34 1.66 -6.49
N HIS A 198 12.33 0.88 -5.40
CA HIS A 198 12.85 1.30 -4.10
C HIS A 198 14.33 0.96 -3.90
N VAL A 199 15.05 1.86 -3.22
CA VAL A 199 16.52 1.77 -3.05
C VAL A 199 16.95 0.50 -2.32
N LEU A 200 16.42 0.26 -1.11
CA LEU A 200 16.82 -0.88 -0.28
C LEU A 200 16.40 -2.23 -0.90
N PRO A 201 15.14 -2.43 -1.32
CA PRO A 201 14.74 -3.59 -2.12
C PRO A 201 15.65 -3.86 -3.32
N ARG A 202 15.91 -2.85 -4.16
CA ARG A 202 16.77 -3.02 -5.34
C ARG A 202 18.18 -3.45 -4.98
N PHE A 203 18.77 -2.86 -3.95
CA PHE A 203 20.11 -3.25 -3.48
C PHE A 203 20.15 -4.73 -3.07
N LEU A 204 19.18 -5.20 -2.29
CA LEU A 204 19.14 -6.58 -1.82
C LEU A 204 18.89 -7.59 -2.96
N ILE A 205 18.05 -7.23 -3.92
CA ILE A 205 17.79 -8.06 -5.11
C ILE A 205 19.06 -8.20 -5.95
N ASN A 206 19.77 -7.10 -6.17
CA ASN A 206 21.04 -7.14 -6.91
C ASN A 206 22.11 -7.96 -6.19
N LEU A 207 22.16 -7.89 -4.85
CA LEU A 207 23.12 -8.64 -4.05
C LEU A 207 22.83 -10.16 -4.07
N THR A 208 21.56 -10.55 -3.99
CA THR A 208 21.16 -11.96 -3.89
C THR A 208 20.86 -12.61 -5.24
N GLY A 209 20.72 -11.81 -6.30
CA GLY A 209 20.35 -12.29 -7.64
C GLY A 209 18.88 -12.69 -7.78
N THR A 210 18.03 -12.48 -6.77
CA THR A 210 16.60 -12.86 -6.83
C THR A 210 15.70 -11.92 -6.03
N ALA A 211 14.48 -11.72 -6.52
CA ALA A 211 13.44 -11.00 -5.81
C ALA A 211 12.87 -11.76 -4.60
N ALA A 212 13.22 -13.04 -4.40
CA ALA A 212 12.79 -13.81 -3.24
C ALA A 212 13.30 -13.23 -1.90
N VAL A 213 14.39 -12.44 -1.92
CA VAL A 213 14.90 -11.73 -0.73
C VAL A 213 13.86 -10.78 -0.12
N MET A 214 12.85 -10.36 -0.90
CA MET A 214 11.78 -9.49 -0.44
C MET A 214 10.96 -10.11 0.70
N TYR A 215 10.75 -11.43 0.70
CA TYR A 215 10.05 -12.09 1.81
C TYR A 215 10.81 -11.95 3.12
N LEU A 216 12.13 -12.15 3.09
CA LEU A 216 12.99 -11.97 4.27
C LEU A 216 13.01 -10.52 4.73
N LEU A 217 13.13 -9.57 3.79
CA LEU A 217 13.08 -8.14 4.09
C LEU A 217 11.77 -7.77 4.81
N LYS A 218 10.62 -8.15 4.25
CA LYS A 218 9.30 -7.86 4.85
C LYS A 218 9.16 -8.49 6.23
N PHE A 219 9.59 -9.73 6.39
CA PHE A 219 9.56 -10.43 7.67
C PHE A 219 10.38 -9.70 8.74
N VAL A 220 11.65 -9.41 8.45
CA VAL A 220 12.56 -8.74 9.40
C VAL A 220 12.05 -7.34 9.73
N THR A 221 11.62 -6.56 8.73
CA THR A 221 11.07 -5.23 8.96
C THR A 221 9.83 -5.27 9.85
N LEU A 222 8.86 -6.16 9.57
CA LEU A 222 7.67 -6.29 10.41
C LEU A 222 7.99 -6.75 11.83
N MET A 223 8.92 -7.70 11.99
CA MET A 223 9.35 -8.15 13.31
C MET A 223 9.96 -7.01 14.12
N ILE A 224 10.85 -6.21 13.52
CA ILE A 224 11.46 -5.04 14.19
C ILE A 224 10.39 -4.01 14.55
N VAL A 225 9.55 -3.62 13.60
CA VAL A 225 8.50 -2.60 13.83
C VAL A 225 7.55 -3.04 14.92
N LEU A 226 7.04 -4.28 14.87
CA LEU A 226 6.08 -4.79 15.85
C LEU A 226 6.71 -5.00 17.22
N TYR A 227 7.98 -5.41 17.27
CA TYR A 227 8.72 -5.51 18.53
C TYR A 227 8.86 -4.13 19.18
N LEU A 228 9.31 -3.12 18.43
CA LEU A 228 9.41 -1.75 18.94
C LEU A 228 8.05 -1.20 19.38
N MET A 229 6.98 -1.47 18.64
CA MET A 229 5.63 -1.07 19.05
C MET A 229 5.19 -1.72 20.35
N LYS A 230 5.54 -3.00 20.57
CA LYS A 230 5.24 -3.72 21.82
C LYS A 230 6.01 -3.12 23.00
N GLU A 231 7.29 -2.82 22.83
CA GLU A 231 8.14 -2.24 23.89
C GLU A 231 7.75 -0.81 24.24
N LEU A 232 7.24 -0.03 23.27
CA LEU A 232 6.82 1.36 23.48
C LEU A 232 5.37 1.51 24.00
N GLN A 233 4.63 0.41 24.12
CA GLN A 233 3.22 0.44 24.53
C GLN A 233 3.09 0.39 26.05
N GLU A 234 3.16 1.56 26.70
CA GLU A 234 3.04 1.67 28.16
C GLU A 234 1.62 2.04 28.62
N THR A 235 0.90 2.85 27.84
CA THR A 235 -0.43 3.36 28.19
C THR A 235 -1.53 2.92 27.22
N GLU A 236 -2.80 3.03 27.63
CA GLU A 236 -3.93 2.79 26.71
C GLU A 236 -3.94 3.77 25.52
N SER A 237 -3.47 5.01 25.72
CA SER A 237 -3.32 5.95 24.60
C SER A 237 -2.25 5.50 23.61
N ASP A 238 -1.19 4.86 24.07
CA ASP A 238 -0.15 4.30 23.20
C ASP A 238 -0.72 3.11 22.42
N LYS A 239 -1.51 2.26 23.07
CA LYS A 239 -2.20 1.13 22.41
C LYS A 239 -3.11 1.60 21.28
N GLU A 240 -3.94 2.63 21.51
CA GLU A 240 -4.78 3.23 20.46
C GLU A 240 -3.96 3.74 19.27
N LEU A 241 -2.81 4.39 19.55
CA LEU A 241 -1.90 4.85 18.52
C LEU A 241 -1.26 3.67 17.77
N MET A 242 -0.84 2.62 18.47
CA MET A 242 -0.26 1.43 17.86
C MET A 242 -1.27 0.72 16.95
N ASP A 243 -2.52 0.57 17.36
CA ASP A 243 -3.57 -0.02 16.52
C ASP A 243 -3.84 0.81 15.25
N PHE A 244 -3.82 2.14 15.37
CA PHE A 244 -3.87 3.03 14.21
C PHE A 244 -2.65 2.85 13.30
N ILE A 245 -1.43 2.80 13.86
CA ILE A 245 -0.21 2.57 13.09
C ILE A 245 -0.24 1.21 12.38
N LYS A 246 -0.75 0.15 13.01
CA LYS A 246 -0.92 -1.16 12.36
C LYS A 246 -1.84 -1.06 11.14
N THR A 247 -2.90 -0.25 11.20
CA THR A 247 -3.75 0.03 10.03
C THR A 247 -2.94 0.68 8.90
N VAL A 248 -2.09 1.66 9.21
CA VAL A 248 -1.19 2.28 8.21
C VAL A 248 -0.21 1.27 7.64
N VAL A 249 0.41 0.44 8.49
CA VAL A 249 1.35 -0.62 8.07
C VAL A 249 0.65 -1.64 7.16
N PHE A 250 -0.59 -2.00 7.45
CA PHE A 250 -1.39 -2.87 6.58
C PHE A 250 -1.56 -2.25 5.18
N ILE A 251 -1.96 -0.97 5.10
CA ILE A 251 -2.15 -0.25 3.84
C ILE A 251 -0.86 -0.23 3.02
N LEU A 252 0.30 -0.03 3.66
CA LEU A 252 1.61 -0.01 3.00
C LEU A 252 2.03 -1.36 2.40
N GLY A 253 1.47 -2.48 2.85
CA GLY A 253 1.64 -3.78 2.19
C GLY A 253 0.55 -4.02 1.15
N PHE A 254 -0.71 -3.89 1.56
CA PHE A 254 -1.86 -4.26 0.74
C PHE A 254 -1.97 -3.43 -0.55
N ALA A 255 -1.90 -2.10 -0.47
CA ALA A 255 -2.14 -1.25 -1.64
C ALA A 255 -1.07 -1.40 -2.75
N PRO A 256 0.24 -1.41 -2.44
CA PRO A 256 1.26 -1.71 -3.46
C PRO A 256 1.11 -3.12 -4.05
N GLY A 257 0.83 -4.13 -3.23
CA GLY A 257 0.60 -5.49 -3.70
C GLY A 257 -0.59 -5.58 -4.66
N THR A 258 -1.71 -4.96 -4.32
CA THR A 258 -2.90 -4.91 -5.19
C THR A 258 -2.62 -4.20 -6.50
N ARG A 259 -1.94 -3.05 -6.46
CA ARG A 259 -1.53 -2.34 -7.68
C ARG A 259 -0.63 -3.21 -8.55
N ASN A 260 0.39 -3.84 -7.95
CA ASN A 260 1.36 -4.68 -8.65
C ASN A 260 0.69 -5.89 -9.32
N LEU A 261 -0.22 -6.57 -8.62
CA LEU A 261 -0.98 -7.67 -9.21
C LEU A 261 -1.86 -7.18 -10.37
N LEU A 262 -2.60 -6.09 -10.18
CA LEU A 262 -3.50 -5.55 -11.21
C LEU A 262 -2.73 -5.12 -12.46
N ARG A 263 -1.61 -4.39 -12.32
CA ARG A 263 -0.81 -3.99 -13.47
C ARG A 263 -0.22 -5.18 -14.23
N MET A 264 0.26 -6.21 -13.50
CA MET A 264 0.76 -7.44 -14.11
C MET A 264 -0.35 -8.15 -14.88
N LEU A 265 -1.54 -8.29 -14.29
CA LEU A 265 -2.69 -8.89 -14.96
C LEU A 265 -3.12 -8.10 -16.18
N MET A 266 -3.01 -6.78 -16.16
CA MET A 266 -3.30 -5.91 -17.30
C MET A 266 -2.17 -5.86 -18.35
N GLY A 267 -1.00 -6.45 -18.07
CA GLY A 267 0.14 -6.50 -18.97
C GLY A 267 0.93 -5.18 -19.08
N VAL A 268 0.97 -4.37 -18.02
CA VAL A 268 1.53 -3.00 -18.00
C VAL A 268 2.45 -2.70 -16.83
#